data_AF-A0A1U8HJI9-F1
#
_entry.id   AF-A0A1U8HJI9-F1
#
_cell.length_a   1.000
_cell.length_b   1.000
_cell.length_c   1.000
_cell.angle_alpha   90.00
_cell.angle_beta   90.00
_cell.angle_gamma   90.00
#
_symmetry.space_group_name_H-M   'P 1'
#
loop_
_entity.id
_entity.type
_entity.pdbx_description
1 polymer ?
#
loop_
_entity_poly.entity_id
_entity_poly.type
_entity_poly.pdbx_seq_one_letter_code
_entity_poly.pdbx_strand_id
1 'polypeptide(L)'
;MRPTIYLFGDSITESSFADGGWGAALANHFCRTLDVVLRGYSGYNTRWALKVLDRVFPTVGHDGAAAAPPVAVTVFFGANDACLPDRYAAFQHVPLDEYKQNLHSIVSSLKKRWPKTLVLLITPPPIDEDGRLRHPYVENPSGLPERTNEAAGSFAKACVETAEECGIAVVDLWTRMQQYTDWRKAYLSDGLHLTKEGNKVVFEEVMKKLEERGLSLEKLKADLPLIADIDHDDPLKAFQQ
;
A
#
# COMPACT_ATOMS: atom_id res chain seq x y z
N MET A 1 12.08 -10.13 18.26
CA MET A 1 11.92 -9.41 16.98
C MET A 1 10.44 -9.15 16.79
N ARG A 2 10.05 -7.91 16.49
CA ARG A 2 8.64 -7.56 16.29
C ARG A 2 8.12 -8.23 15.01
N PRO A 3 6.82 -8.58 14.93
CA PRO A 3 6.19 -8.89 13.65
C PRO A 3 6.32 -7.70 12.70
N THR A 4 6.12 -7.94 11.40
CA THR A 4 6.26 -6.91 10.36
C THR A 4 5.02 -6.81 9.48
N ILE A 5 4.68 -5.61 9.03
CA ILE A 5 3.79 -5.37 7.88
C ILE A 5 4.64 -4.78 6.76
N TYR A 6 4.52 -5.33 5.55
CA TYR A 6 5.11 -4.69 4.37
C TYR A 6 4.10 -3.83 3.63
N LEU A 7 4.51 -2.63 3.23
CA LEU A 7 3.76 -1.77 2.33
C LEU A 7 4.37 -1.83 0.93
N PHE A 8 3.76 -2.59 0.02
CA PHE A 8 4.27 -2.81 -1.33
C PHE A 8 3.42 -2.09 -2.37
N GLY A 9 4.03 -1.22 -3.17
CA GLY A 9 3.27 -0.42 -4.13
C GLY A 9 4.13 0.55 -4.93
N ASP A 10 3.46 1.52 -5.55
CA ASP A 10 4.09 2.54 -6.39
C ASP A 10 4.47 3.82 -5.61
N SER A 11 4.45 4.98 -6.27
CA SER A 11 4.78 6.30 -5.67
C SER A 11 3.86 6.70 -4.52
N ILE A 12 2.60 6.25 -4.52
CA ILE A 12 1.66 6.52 -3.43
C ILE A 12 2.10 5.77 -2.17
N THR A 13 2.65 4.57 -2.36
CA THR A 13 3.26 3.82 -1.26
C THR A 13 4.61 4.39 -0.88
N GLU A 14 5.46 4.77 -1.84
CA GLU A 14 6.78 5.38 -1.58
C GLU A 14 6.67 6.64 -0.71
N SER A 15 5.67 7.48 -1.01
CA SER A 15 5.40 8.73 -0.29
C SER A 15 4.63 8.52 1.02
N SER A 16 4.26 7.30 1.38
CA SER A 16 3.40 7.01 2.55
C SER A 16 4.05 7.31 3.90
N PHE A 17 5.37 7.54 3.94
CA PHE A 17 6.11 7.94 5.14
C PHE A 17 6.38 9.45 5.21
N ALA A 18 5.91 10.23 4.22
CA ALA A 18 5.96 11.69 4.28
C ALA A 18 5.12 12.23 5.45
N ASP A 19 5.25 13.52 5.76
CA ASP A 19 4.45 14.17 6.80
C ASP A 19 2.94 14.06 6.52
N GLY A 20 2.20 13.41 7.43
CA GLY A 20 0.79 13.07 7.26
C GLY A 20 0.52 11.84 6.37
N GLY A 21 1.55 11.08 6.03
CA GLY A 21 1.46 9.87 5.22
C GLY A 21 0.85 8.67 5.95
N TRP A 22 0.13 7.82 5.22
CA TRP A 22 -0.60 6.68 5.80
C TRP A 22 0.31 5.59 6.39
N GLY A 23 1.50 5.40 5.82
CA GLY A 23 2.52 4.47 6.31
C GLY A 23 3.16 4.96 7.61
N ALA A 24 3.43 6.26 7.72
CA ALA A 24 3.87 6.88 8.97
C ALA A 24 2.78 6.77 10.06
N ALA A 25 1.50 6.98 9.70
CA ALA A 25 0.38 6.80 10.62
C ALA A 25 0.27 5.35 11.12
N LEU A 26 0.43 4.35 10.24
CA LEU A 26 0.49 2.94 10.64
C LEU A 26 1.66 2.64 11.59
N ALA A 27 2.86 3.14 11.28
CA ALA A 27 4.04 2.93 12.11
C ALA A 27 3.86 3.54 13.51
N ASN A 28 3.25 4.73 13.58
CA ASN A 28 2.91 5.37 14.84
C ASN A 28 1.84 4.58 15.62
N HIS A 29 0.78 4.12 14.95
CA HIS A 29 -0.29 3.33 15.57
C HIS A 29 0.27 2.06 16.22
N PHE A 30 1.13 1.34 15.52
CA PHE A 30 1.75 0.10 16.02
C PHE A 30 3.07 0.29 16.76
N CYS A 31 3.36 1.51 17.24
CA CYS A 31 4.64 1.78 17.89
C CYS A 31 4.92 0.79 19.02
N ARG A 32 6.17 0.29 19.07
CA ARG A 32 6.65 -0.74 20.01
C ARG A 32 6.01 -2.13 19.90
N THR A 33 5.09 -2.37 18.96
CA THR A 33 4.41 -3.67 18.81
C THR A 33 4.70 -4.36 17.48
N LEU A 34 4.85 -3.60 16.40
CA LEU A 34 5.09 -4.11 15.06
C LEU A 34 5.92 -3.13 14.24
N ASP A 35 6.76 -3.63 13.34
CA ASP A 35 7.50 -2.78 12.40
C ASP A 35 6.77 -2.67 11.06
N VAL A 36 6.65 -1.44 10.54
CA VAL A 36 6.08 -1.17 9.22
C VAL A 36 7.22 -0.96 8.23
N VAL A 37 7.29 -1.81 7.22
CA VAL A 37 8.41 -1.86 6.27
C VAL A 37 7.97 -1.35 4.90
N LEU A 38 8.51 -0.20 4.51
CA LEU A 38 8.21 0.43 3.23
C LEU A 38 8.91 -0.28 2.05
N ARG A 39 8.13 -0.60 1.02
CA ARG A 39 8.54 -1.13 -0.29
C ARG A 39 7.74 -0.44 -1.40
N GLY A 40 7.71 0.89 -1.38
CA GLY A 40 7.16 1.71 -2.46
C GLY A 40 8.18 1.99 -3.55
N TYR A 41 7.74 2.01 -4.81
CA TYR A 41 8.58 2.23 -5.97
C TYR A 41 7.92 3.19 -6.96
N SER A 42 8.33 4.45 -6.94
CA SER A 42 7.76 5.50 -7.77
C SER A 42 7.77 5.15 -9.26
N GLY A 43 6.62 5.35 -9.92
CA GLY A 43 6.42 5.06 -11.34
C GLY A 43 6.23 3.59 -11.71
N TYR A 44 6.36 2.63 -10.77
CA TYR A 44 6.22 1.22 -11.10
C TYR A 44 4.76 0.81 -11.38
N ASN A 45 4.60 -0.08 -12.35
CA ASN A 45 3.36 -0.80 -12.63
C ASN A 45 3.48 -2.27 -12.17
N THR A 46 2.39 -3.03 -12.25
CA THR A 46 2.36 -4.43 -11.81
C THR A 46 3.31 -5.34 -12.61
N ARG A 47 3.54 -5.05 -13.90
CA ARG A 47 4.48 -5.80 -14.75
C ARG A 47 5.91 -5.70 -14.21
N TRP A 48 6.32 -4.52 -13.77
CA TRP A 48 7.67 -4.31 -13.21
C TRP A 48 7.76 -4.81 -11.76
N ALA A 49 6.69 -4.65 -10.98
CA ALA A 49 6.60 -5.18 -9.62
C ALA A 49 6.92 -6.69 -9.56
N LEU A 50 6.38 -7.48 -10.51
CA LEU A 50 6.68 -8.90 -10.64
C LEU A 50 8.17 -9.21 -10.84
N LYS A 51 8.92 -8.33 -11.52
CA LYS A 51 10.36 -8.54 -11.79
C LYS A 51 11.23 -8.34 -10.56
N VAL A 52 10.71 -7.66 -9.54
CA VAL A 52 11.48 -7.32 -8.34
C VAL A 52 11.04 -8.07 -7.09
N LEU A 53 9.91 -8.79 -7.11
CA LEU A 53 9.33 -9.47 -5.94
C LEU A 53 10.35 -10.24 -5.07
N ASP A 54 11.23 -11.03 -5.68
CA ASP A 54 12.22 -11.82 -4.92
C ASP A 54 13.31 -10.97 -4.27
N ARG A 55 13.64 -9.82 -4.86
CA ARG A 55 14.58 -8.84 -4.28
C ARG A 55 13.91 -8.01 -3.19
N VAL A 56 12.63 -7.68 -3.36
CA VAL A 56 11.83 -6.93 -2.40
C VAL A 56 11.58 -7.74 -1.13
N PHE A 57 11.32 -9.04 -1.29
CA PHE A 57 10.98 -9.98 -0.23
C PHE A 57 11.95 -11.17 -0.22
N PRO A 58 13.20 -10.97 0.21
CA PRO A 58 14.19 -12.04 0.22
C PRO A 58 13.75 -13.16 1.17
N THR A 59 13.97 -14.41 0.76
CA THR A 59 13.65 -15.60 1.56
C THR A 59 14.65 -15.85 2.69
N VAL A 60 15.82 -15.21 2.60
CA VAL A 60 16.92 -15.32 3.56
C VAL A 60 17.31 -13.90 4.00
N GLY A 61 17.41 -13.67 5.30
CA GLY A 61 17.90 -12.44 5.90
C GLY A 61 19.39 -12.25 5.65
N HIS A 62 19.90 -11.05 5.95
CA HIS A 62 21.32 -10.72 5.79
C HIS A 62 22.26 -11.56 6.67
N ASP A 63 21.72 -12.17 7.73
CA ASP A 63 22.39 -13.08 8.65
C ASP A 63 22.32 -14.55 8.21
N GLY A 64 21.73 -14.85 7.05
CA GLY A 64 21.56 -16.21 6.56
C GLY A 64 20.37 -16.96 7.16
N ALA A 65 19.59 -16.34 8.06
CA ALA A 65 18.39 -16.94 8.64
C ALA A 65 17.19 -16.82 7.69
N ALA A 66 16.23 -17.75 7.78
CA ALA A 66 14.99 -17.62 7.02
C ALA A 66 14.23 -16.35 7.49
N ALA A 67 13.82 -15.51 6.55
CA ALA A 67 13.07 -14.29 6.88
C ALA A 67 11.73 -14.67 7.55
N ALA A 68 11.47 -14.12 8.75
CA ALA A 68 10.21 -14.33 9.43
C ALA A 68 9.03 -13.85 8.56
N PRO A 69 7.92 -14.60 8.49
CA PRO A 69 6.77 -14.19 7.71
C PRO A 69 6.18 -12.89 8.29
N PRO A 70 5.88 -11.88 7.46
CA PRO A 70 5.14 -10.72 7.91
C PRO A 70 3.72 -11.11 8.30
N VAL A 71 3.11 -10.39 9.23
CA VAL A 71 1.71 -10.61 9.58
C VAL A 71 0.78 -10.08 8.49
N ALA A 72 1.18 -9.04 7.77
CA ALA A 72 0.45 -8.56 6.60
C ALA A 72 1.36 -7.98 5.50
N VAL A 73 0.85 -7.97 4.27
CA VAL A 73 1.42 -7.26 3.12
C VAL A 73 0.27 -6.51 2.43
N THR A 74 0.41 -5.19 2.31
CA THR A 74 -0.47 -4.41 1.41
C THR A 74 0.13 -4.41 0.01
N VAL A 75 -0.71 -4.53 -1.01
CA VAL A 75 -0.32 -4.41 -2.42
C VAL A 75 -1.14 -3.28 -3.05
N PHE A 76 -0.47 -2.19 -3.40
CA PHE A 76 -1.09 -0.95 -3.85
C PHE A 76 -0.48 -0.48 -5.18
N PHE A 77 -1.00 -1.03 -6.26
CA PHE A 77 -0.63 -0.72 -7.65
C PHE A 77 -1.90 -0.48 -8.48
N GLY A 78 -1.73 -0.10 -9.75
CA GLY A 78 -2.83 0.16 -10.68
C GLY A 78 -2.87 1.59 -11.17
N ALA A 79 -2.33 2.55 -10.41
CA ALA A 79 -2.35 3.96 -10.80
C ALA A 79 -1.51 4.20 -12.07
N ASN A 80 -0.34 3.56 -12.16
CA ASN A 80 0.52 3.62 -13.34
C ASN A 80 0.05 2.70 -14.47
N ASP A 81 -0.44 1.52 -14.12
CA ASP A 81 -1.02 0.55 -15.06
C ASP A 81 -2.18 1.17 -15.87
N ALA A 82 -3.00 2.01 -15.22
CA ALA A 82 -4.14 2.71 -15.79
C ALA A 82 -3.79 3.91 -16.68
N CYS A 83 -2.51 4.19 -16.96
CA CYS A 83 -2.14 5.11 -18.03
C CYS A 83 -2.81 4.71 -19.34
N LEU A 84 -3.27 5.68 -20.11
CA LEU A 84 -3.85 5.41 -21.42
C LEU A 84 -2.75 5.10 -22.46
N PRO A 85 -2.94 4.09 -23.32
CA PRO A 85 -1.93 3.65 -24.29
C PRO A 85 -1.66 4.66 -25.42
N ASP A 86 -2.53 5.65 -25.60
CA ASP A 86 -2.46 6.70 -26.63
C ASP A 86 -2.08 8.08 -26.04
N ARG A 87 -1.42 8.09 -24.87
CA ARG A 87 -0.96 9.32 -24.17
C ARG A 87 0.54 9.29 -23.89
N TYR A 88 1.10 10.42 -23.47
CA TYR A 88 2.55 10.58 -23.30
C TYR A 88 3.17 9.61 -22.28
N ALA A 89 2.38 9.11 -21.33
CA ALA A 89 2.82 8.13 -20.32
C ALA A 89 2.48 6.67 -20.68
N ALA A 90 2.20 6.37 -21.95
CA ALA A 90 1.82 5.03 -22.42
C ALA A 90 2.81 3.92 -22.05
N PHE A 91 4.09 4.24 -21.80
CA PHE A 91 5.09 3.24 -21.36
C PHE A 91 4.77 2.62 -19.99
N GLN A 92 3.97 3.29 -19.15
CA GLN A 92 3.51 2.75 -17.88
C GLN A 92 2.28 1.84 -18.03
N HIS A 93 1.58 1.91 -19.16
CA HIS A 93 0.35 1.16 -19.39
C HIS A 93 0.55 -0.36 -19.29
N VAL A 94 -0.39 -1.00 -18.62
CA VAL A 94 -0.54 -2.46 -18.57
C VAL A 94 -1.96 -2.79 -19.01
N PRO A 95 -2.18 -3.62 -20.05
CA PRO A 95 -3.52 -4.04 -20.45
C PRO A 95 -4.31 -4.62 -19.26
N LEU A 96 -5.62 -4.36 -19.19
CA LEU A 96 -6.43 -4.69 -18.02
C LEU A 96 -6.38 -6.19 -17.65
N ASP A 97 -6.41 -7.08 -18.65
CA ASP A 97 -6.29 -8.53 -18.44
C ASP A 97 -4.92 -8.91 -17.87
N GLU A 98 -3.84 -8.27 -18.35
CA GLU A 98 -2.50 -8.47 -17.82
C GLU A 98 -2.39 -7.95 -16.38
N TYR A 99 -3.00 -6.80 -16.08
CA TYR A 99 -3.06 -6.26 -14.72
C TYR A 99 -3.73 -7.25 -13.74
N LYS A 100 -4.89 -7.83 -14.09
CA LYS A 100 -5.54 -8.88 -13.28
C LYS A 100 -4.61 -10.09 -13.08
N GLN A 101 -3.99 -10.58 -14.15
CA GLN A 101 -3.05 -11.71 -14.08
C GLN A 101 -1.83 -11.40 -13.22
N ASN A 102 -1.31 -10.17 -13.29
CA ASN A 102 -0.18 -9.74 -12.50
C ASN A 102 -0.53 -9.68 -11.01
N LEU A 103 -1.69 -9.13 -10.65
CA LEU A 103 -2.18 -9.13 -9.27
C LEU A 103 -2.34 -10.55 -8.72
N HIS A 104 -2.96 -11.46 -9.49
CA HIS A 104 -3.03 -12.89 -9.16
C HIS A 104 -1.65 -13.49 -8.89
N SER A 105 -0.69 -13.19 -9.76
CA SER A 105 0.68 -13.69 -9.65
C SER A 105 1.42 -13.14 -8.42
N ILE A 106 1.23 -11.86 -8.10
CA ILE A 106 1.76 -11.24 -6.88
C ILE A 106 1.17 -11.92 -5.65
N VAL A 107 -0.17 -12.03 -5.56
CA VAL A 107 -0.86 -12.65 -4.43
C VAL A 107 -0.44 -14.12 -4.26
N SER A 108 -0.42 -14.89 -5.34
CA SER A 108 0.00 -16.29 -5.35
C SER A 108 1.45 -16.45 -4.88
N SER A 109 2.36 -15.57 -5.34
CA SER A 109 3.76 -15.59 -4.91
C SER A 109 3.90 -15.31 -3.41
N LEU A 110 3.19 -14.30 -2.89
CA LEU A 110 3.17 -13.96 -1.47
C LEU A 110 2.58 -15.09 -0.62
N LYS A 111 1.47 -15.69 -1.05
CA LYS A 111 0.83 -16.82 -0.34
C LYS A 111 1.63 -18.11 -0.40
N LYS A 112 2.31 -18.38 -1.51
CA LYS A 112 3.26 -19.50 -1.61
C LYS A 112 4.43 -19.33 -0.64
N ARG A 113 4.93 -18.10 -0.52
CA ARG A 113 6.04 -17.77 0.39
C ARG A 113 5.61 -17.79 1.85
N TRP A 114 4.46 -17.19 2.15
CA TRP A 114 3.93 -17.04 3.50
C TRP A 114 2.42 -17.36 3.55
N PRO A 115 2.05 -18.65 3.68
CA PRO A 115 0.65 -19.09 3.57
C PRO A 115 -0.31 -18.41 4.55
N LYS A 116 0.18 -18.06 5.74
CA LYS A 116 -0.62 -17.45 6.82
C LYS A 116 -0.64 -15.91 6.80
N THR A 117 0.22 -15.26 6.00
CA THR A 117 0.29 -13.80 5.92
C THR A 117 -1.01 -13.24 5.36
N LEU A 118 -1.51 -12.17 5.97
CA LEU A 118 -2.65 -11.41 5.43
C LEU A 118 -2.18 -10.63 4.20
N VAL A 119 -2.82 -10.84 3.06
CA VAL A 119 -2.57 -10.03 1.87
C VAL A 119 -3.79 -9.13 1.68
N LEU A 120 -3.55 -7.83 1.55
CA LEU A 120 -4.57 -6.81 1.37
C LEU A 120 -4.30 -6.07 0.07
N LEU A 121 -5.21 -6.16 -0.90
CA LEU A 121 -5.13 -5.32 -2.09
C LEU A 121 -5.71 -3.94 -1.78
N ILE A 122 -5.15 -2.90 -2.40
CA ILE A 122 -5.69 -1.54 -2.38
C ILE A 122 -5.89 -1.13 -3.84
N THR A 123 -7.11 -0.72 -4.19
CA THR A 123 -7.41 -0.25 -5.55
C THR A 123 -6.69 1.07 -5.83
N PRO A 124 -6.33 1.39 -7.09
CA PRO A 124 -5.82 2.71 -7.43
C PRO A 124 -6.81 3.81 -6.98
N PRO A 125 -6.33 4.99 -6.55
CA PRO A 125 -7.22 6.09 -6.20
C PRO A 125 -7.98 6.61 -7.44
N PRO A 126 -9.03 7.41 -7.25
CA PRO A 126 -9.63 8.14 -8.36
C PRO A 126 -8.64 9.17 -8.92
N ILE A 127 -8.84 9.60 -10.17
CA ILE A 127 -7.98 10.55 -10.88
C ILE A 127 -8.70 11.86 -11.09
N ASP A 128 -8.06 12.98 -10.75
CA ASP A 128 -8.52 14.31 -11.16
C ASP A 128 -7.81 14.71 -12.46
N GLU A 129 -8.49 14.58 -13.61
CA GLU A 129 -7.92 14.90 -14.92
C GLU A 129 -7.41 16.35 -15.00
N ASP A 130 -8.14 17.31 -14.43
CA ASP A 130 -7.74 18.73 -14.42
C ASP A 130 -6.49 18.96 -13.57
N GLY A 131 -6.36 18.21 -12.47
CA GLY A 131 -5.14 18.16 -11.66
C GLY A 131 -3.95 17.63 -12.47
N ARG A 132 -4.13 16.50 -13.17
CA ARG A 132 -3.09 15.89 -14.00
C ARG A 132 -2.63 16.81 -15.14
N LEU A 133 -3.54 17.56 -15.75
CA LEU A 133 -3.21 18.55 -16.78
C LEU A 133 -2.39 19.73 -16.23
N ARG A 134 -2.67 20.17 -15.00
CA ARG A 134 -1.92 21.26 -14.34
C ARG A 134 -0.55 20.82 -13.82
N HIS A 135 -0.39 19.54 -13.52
CA HIS A 135 0.80 18.98 -12.90
C HIS A 135 1.34 17.75 -13.67
N PRO A 136 1.71 17.90 -14.95
CA PRO A 136 2.28 16.78 -15.69
C PRO A 136 3.68 16.46 -15.15
N TYR A 137 4.06 15.18 -15.13
CA TYR A 137 5.36 14.78 -14.57
C TYR A 137 6.53 14.97 -15.57
N VAL A 138 6.20 15.16 -16.85
CA VAL A 138 7.10 15.57 -17.94
C VAL A 138 6.37 16.56 -18.85
N GLU A 139 7.03 17.08 -19.88
CA GLU A 139 6.40 17.89 -20.91
C GLU A 139 5.21 17.15 -21.55
N ASN A 140 4.04 17.81 -21.58
CA ASN A 140 2.79 17.25 -22.12
C ASN A 140 2.35 18.01 -23.39
N PRO A 141 2.91 17.69 -24.57
CA PRO A 141 2.61 18.43 -25.79
C PRO A 141 1.18 18.18 -26.31
N SER A 142 0.51 17.10 -25.91
CA SER A 142 -0.86 16.81 -26.37
C SER A 142 -1.92 17.61 -25.61
N GLY A 143 -1.60 18.15 -24.43
CA GLY A 143 -2.57 18.83 -23.57
C GLY A 143 -3.71 17.92 -23.10
N LEU A 144 -3.52 16.60 -23.14
CA LEU A 144 -4.49 15.61 -22.66
C LEU A 144 -3.96 14.93 -21.38
N PRO A 145 -4.84 14.58 -20.43
CA PRO A 145 -4.43 13.85 -19.24
C PRO A 145 -3.97 12.45 -19.63
N GLU A 146 -2.87 11.97 -19.05
CA GLU A 146 -2.34 10.64 -19.37
C GLU A 146 -3.09 9.49 -18.68
N ARG A 147 -3.99 9.83 -17.76
CA ARG A 147 -4.89 8.94 -17.03
C ARG A 147 -6.26 9.58 -16.97
N THR A 148 -7.32 8.77 -16.94
CA THR A 148 -8.69 9.25 -16.69
C THR A 148 -9.27 8.53 -15.47
N ASN A 149 -10.26 9.16 -14.83
CA ASN A 149 -10.94 8.54 -13.71
C ASN A 149 -11.72 7.29 -14.14
N GLU A 150 -12.24 7.28 -15.37
CA GLU A 150 -12.91 6.13 -15.97
C GLU A 150 -11.96 4.93 -16.14
N ALA A 151 -10.75 5.16 -16.65
CA ALA A 151 -9.73 4.12 -16.75
C ALA A 151 -9.34 3.62 -15.35
N ALA A 152 -9.04 4.52 -14.41
CA ALA A 152 -8.74 4.15 -13.03
C ALA A 152 -9.86 3.33 -12.39
N GLY A 153 -11.13 3.66 -12.63
CA GLY A 153 -12.29 2.90 -12.16
C GLY A 153 -12.35 1.47 -12.72
N SER A 154 -11.97 1.28 -13.99
CA SER A 154 -11.87 -0.07 -14.58
C SER A 154 -10.78 -0.92 -13.92
N PHE A 155 -9.62 -0.33 -13.62
CA PHE A 155 -8.53 -1.01 -12.89
C PHE A 155 -8.88 -1.24 -11.42
N ALA A 156 -9.62 -0.32 -10.78
CA ALA A 156 -10.12 -0.50 -9.43
C ALA A 156 -11.08 -1.68 -9.34
N LYS A 157 -12.06 -1.74 -10.26
CA LYS A 157 -12.99 -2.88 -10.36
C LYS A 157 -12.24 -4.20 -10.56
N ALA A 158 -11.29 -4.23 -11.49
CA ALA A 158 -10.47 -5.41 -11.75
C ALA A 158 -9.68 -5.87 -10.51
N CYS A 159 -9.17 -4.93 -9.71
CA CYS A 159 -8.48 -5.22 -8.45
C CYS A 159 -9.40 -5.82 -7.38
N VAL A 160 -10.63 -5.28 -7.25
CA VAL A 160 -11.66 -5.86 -6.36
C VAL A 160 -12.02 -7.28 -6.78
N GLU A 161 -12.32 -7.49 -8.07
CA GLU A 161 -12.62 -8.83 -8.62
C GLU A 161 -11.48 -9.81 -8.35
N THR A 162 -10.22 -9.41 -8.56
CA THR A 162 -9.06 -10.27 -8.27
C THR A 162 -8.94 -10.60 -6.77
N ALA A 163 -9.23 -9.65 -5.88
CA ALA A 163 -9.23 -9.93 -4.44
C ALA A 163 -10.29 -10.96 -4.05
N GLU A 164 -11.50 -10.85 -4.62
CA GLU A 164 -12.59 -11.80 -4.44
C GLU A 164 -12.23 -13.19 -4.97
N GLU A 165 -11.70 -13.27 -6.20
CA GLU A 165 -11.22 -14.51 -6.83
C GLU A 165 -10.11 -15.19 -6.00
N CYS A 166 -9.24 -14.40 -5.36
CA CYS A 166 -8.19 -14.88 -4.45
C CYS A 166 -8.67 -15.19 -3.03
N GLY A 167 -9.90 -14.82 -2.65
CA GLY A 167 -10.41 -14.94 -1.28
C GLY A 167 -9.66 -14.08 -0.25
N ILE A 168 -9.11 -12.94 -0.66
CA ILE A 168 -8.36 -12.01 0.22
C ILE A 168 -9.12 -10.72 0.47
N ALA A 169 -8.62 -9.87 1.37
CA ALA A 169 -9.23 -8.58 1.65
C ALA A 169 -8.84 -7.54 0.59
N VAL A 170 -9.71 -6.53 0.40
CA VAL A 170 -9.46 -5.38 -0.46
C VAL A 170 -9.96 -4.08 0.19
N VAL A 171 -9.22 -3.00 -0.03
CA VAL A 171 -9.69 -1.61 0.18
C VAL A 171 -10.06 -1.04 -1.19
N ASP A 172 -11.35 -0.79 -1.41
CA ASP A 172 -11.82 -0.09 -2.61
C ASP A 172 -11.72 1.43 -2.42
N LEU A 173 -10.50 1.94 -2.56
CA LEU A 173 -10.17 3.34 -2.38
C LEU A 173 -10.81 4.23 -3.44
N TRP A 174 -10.86 3.76 -4.70
CA TRP A 174 -11.51 4.47 -5.81
C TRP A 174 -12.95 4.85 -5.48
N THR A 175 -13.75 3.87 -5.05
CA THR A 175 -15.14 4.11 -4.66
C THR A 175 -15.21 4.94 -3.38
N ARG A 176 -14.40 4.60 -2.36
CA ARG A 176 -14.47 5.24 -1.04
C ARG A 176 -14.21 6.74 -1.09
N MET A 177 -13.16 7.17 -1.79
CA MET A 177 -12.82 8.59 -1.89
C MET A 177 -13.93 9.40 -2.56
N GLN A 178 -14.56 8.86 -3.60
CA GLN A 178 -15.58 9.56 -4.38
C GLN A 178 -16.94 9.70 -3.68
N GLN A 179 -17.12 9.08 -2.50
CA GLN A 179 -18.29 9.34 -1.64
C GLN A 179 -18.27 10.75 -1.04
N TYR A 180 -17.12 11.44 -1.07
CA TYR A 180 -17.00 12.82 -0.63
C TYR A 180 -17.09 13.77 -1.82
N THR A 181 -17.97 14.78 -1.78
CA THR A 181 -18.26 15.65 -2.93
C THR A 181 -17.01 16.34 -3.50
N ASP A 182 -16.11 16.84 -2.65
CA ASP A 182 -14.91 17.60 -3.06
C ASP A 182 -13.62 16.76 -3.07
N TRP A 183 -13.75 15.45 -3.27
CA TRP A 183 -12.63 14.49 -3.17
C TRP A 183 -11.39 14.87 -3.98
N ARG A 184 -11.57 15.48 -5.17
CA ARG A 184 -10.46 15.86 -6.05
C ARG A 184 -9.45 16.77 -5.35
N LYS A 185 -9.94 17.82 -4.69
CA LYS A 185 -9.09 18.80 -3.99
C LYS A 185 -8.76 18.36 -2.58
N ALA A 186 -9.71 17.67 -1.93
CA ALA A 186 -9.52 17.22 -0.56
C ALA A 186 -8.46 16.12 -0.46
N TYR A 187 -8.46 15.17 -1.39
CA TYR A 187 -7.66 13.95 -1.27
C TYR A 187 -6.47 13.88 -2.22
N LEU A 188 -6.43 14.68 -3.30
CA LEU A 188 -5.35 14.63 -4.29
C LEU A 188 -4.60 15.96 -4.38
N SER A 189 -3.27 15.90 -4.39
CA SER A 189 -2.39 17.08 -4.41
C SER A 189 -2.08 17.55 -5.83
N ASP A 190 -1.89 16.62 -6.77
CA ASP A 190 -1.54 16.87 -8.17
C ASP A 190 -2.47 16.13 -9.15
N GLY A 191 -3.64 15.74 -8.65
CA GLY A 191 -4.64 14.93 -9.33
C GLY A 191 -4.38 13.42 -9.36
N LEU A 192 -3.34 12.94 -8.66
CA LEU A 192 -3.08 11.52 -8.44
C LEU A 192 -2.54 11.23 -7.03
N HIS A 193 -1.49 11.92 -6.61
CA HIS A 193 -0.86 11.68 -5.31
C HIS A 193 -1.70 12.25 -4.17
N LEU A 194 -1.57 11.63 -3.00
CA LEU A 194 -2.47 11.89 -1.88
C LEU A 194 -2.06 13.14 -1.08
N THR A 195 -3.04 13.95 -0.70
CA THR A 195 -2.90 14.96 0.38
C THR A 195 -2.81 14.26 1.75
N LYS A 196 -2.64 15.03 2.84
CA LYS A 196 -2.71 14.48 4.20
C LYS A 196 -4.07 13.83 4.49
N GLU A 197 -5.14 14.44 4.00
CA GLU A 197 -6.51 13.96 4.12
C GLU A 197 -6.74 12.70 3.27
N GLY A 198 -6.18 12.65 2.06
CA GLY A 198 -6.21 11.44 1.23
C GLY A 198 -5.46 10.27 1.88
N ASN A 199 -4.28 10.54 2.45
CA ASN A 199 -3.52 9.57 3.23
C ASN A 199 -4.30 9.09 4.46
N LYS A 200 -5.00 9.99 5.16
CA LYS A 200 -5.84 9.62 6.31
C LYS A 200 -6.93 8.62 5.91
N VAL A 201 -7.60 8.79 4.77
CA VAL A 201 -8.58 7.82 4.27
C VAL A 201 -7.95 6.44 4.04
N VAL A 202 -6.76 6.38 3.43
CA VAL A 202 -6.04 5.11 3.25
C VAL A 202 -5.73 4.45 4.58
N PHE A 203 -5.21 5.21 5.55
CA PHE A 203 -4.92 4.71 6.89
C PHE A 203 -6.16 4.11 7.57
N GLU A 204 -7.27 4.84 7.57
CA GLU A 204 -8.52 4.39 8.22
C GLU A 204 -9.07 3.10 7.60
N GLU A 205 -9.12 3.02 6.26
CA GLU A 205 -9.62 1.83 5.58
C GLU A 205 -8.67 0.62 5.71
N VAL A 206 -7.36 0.84 5.64
CA VAL A 206 -6.36 -0.22 5.87
C VAL A 206 -6.46 -0.74 7.30
N MET A 207 -6.51 0.14 8.30
CA MET A 207 -6.65 -0.25 9.70
C MET A 207 -7.92 -1.06 9.94
N LYS A 208 -9.06 -0.59 9.43
CA LYS A 208 -10.33 -1.32 9.49
C LYS A 208 -10.19 -2.74 8.93
N LYS A 209 -9.54 -2.91 7.78
CA LYS A 209 -9.35 -4.23 7.16
C LYS A 209 -8.38 -5.12 7.95
N LEU A 210 -7.34 -4.55 8.55
CA LEU A 210 -6.41 -5.29 9.41
C LEU A 210 -7.11 -5.77 10.69
N GLU A 211 -7.93 -4.93 11.32
CA GLU A 211 -8.71 -5.25 12.52
C GLU A 211 -9.78 -6.32 12.25
N GLU A 212 -10.52 -6.22 11.14
CA GLU A 212 -11.48 -7.25 10.68
C GLU A 212 -10.81 -8.63 10.51
N ARG A 213 -9.50 -8.65 10.23
CA ARG A 213 -8.67 -9.87 10.11
C ARG A 213 -7.91 -10.22 11.38
N GLY A 214 -8.18 -9.51 12.48
CA GLY A 214 -7.71 -9.83 13.81
C GLY A 214 -6.35 -9.24 14.18
N LEU A 215 -5.82 -8.29 13.41
CA LEU A 215 -4.61 -7.55 13.76
C LEU A 215 -5.00 -6.25 14.47
N SER A 216 -4.92 -6.24 15.80
CA SER A 216 -5.22 -5.08 16.65
C SER A 216 -4.17 -4.92 17.76
N LEU A 217 -4.05 -3.71 18.31
CA LEU A 217 -3.08 -3.42 19.39
C LEU A 217 -3.28 -4.30 20.62
N GLU A 218 -4.52 -4.60 21.00
CA GLU A 218 -4.83 -5.45 22.17
C GLU A 218 -4.27 -6.88 22.06
N LYS A 219 -4.05 -7.35 20.82
CA LYS A 219 -3.52 -8.69 20.53
C LYS A 219 -2.00 -8.71 20.38
N LEU A 220 -1.38 -7.54 20.24
CA LEU A 220 0.06 -7.41 20.10
C LEU A 220 0.65 -6.97 21.43
N LYS A 221 1.81 -7.52 21.77
CA LYS A 221 2.55 -7.14 22.99
C LYS A 221 3.66 -6.17 22.62
N ALA A 222 3.92 -5.21 23.51
CA ALA A 222 5.13 -4.42 23.43
C ALA A 222 6.34 -5.36 23.48
N ASP A 223 7.37 -5.06 22.69
CA ASP A 223 8.56 -5.91 22.59
C ASP A 223 9.50 -5.80 23.79
N LEU A 224 9.39 -4.70 24.55
CA LEU A 224 10.19 -4.39 25.73
C LEU A 224 9.30 -3.79 26.83
N PRO A 225 9.72 -3.84 28.11
CA PRO A 225 8.94 -3.36 29.25
C PRO A 225 8.35 -1.96 29.06
N LEU A 226 7.09 -1.77 29.43
CA LEU A 226 6.52 -0.43 29.45
C LEU A 226 7.13 0.35 30.61
N ILE A 227 7.15 1.69 30.51
CA ILE A 227 7.65 2.53 31.61
C ILE A 227 6.90 2.28 32.91
N ALA A 228 5.61 1.93 32.83
CA ALA A 228 4.77 1.58 33.98
C ALA A 228 5.15 0.24 34.64
N ASP A 229 5.89 -0.61 33.94
CA ASP A 229 6.35 -1.92 34.43
C ASP A 229 7.79 -1.85 35.00
N ILE A 230 8.45 -0.69 34.91
CA ILE A 230 9.80 -0.47 35.41
C ILE A 230 9.71 -0.04 36.87
N ASP A 231 10.22 -0.88 37.78
CA ASP A 231 10.37 -0.54 39.20
C ASP A 231 11.34 0.63 39.36
N HIS A 232 10.94 1.66 40.12
CA HIS A 232 11.75 2.86 40.31
C HIS A 232 12.98 2.59 41.19
N ASP A 233 12.88 1.65 42.13
CA ASP A 233 13.96 1.33 43.07
C ASP A 233 14.91 0.26 42.52
N ASP A 234 14.45 -0.54 41.53
CA ASP A 234 15.27 -1.51 40.79
C ASP A 234 14.91 -1.59 39.29
N PRO A 235 15.25 -0.55 38.49
CA PRO A 235 14.82 -0.46 37.09
C PRO A 235 15.32 -1.58 36.19
N LEU A 236 16.47 -2.19 36.51
CA LEU A 236 17.10 -3.20 35.67
C LEU A 236 16.38 -4.56 35.76
N LYS A 237 15.62 -4.80 36.83
CA LYS A 237 14.85 -6.04 37.04
C LYS A 237 13.86 -6.33 35.92
N ALA A 238 13.26 -5.29 35.32
CA ALA A 238 12.30 -5.43 34.23
C ALA A 238 12.93 -6.02 32.95
N PHE A 239 14.26 -5.98 32.81
CA PHE A 239 15.00 -6.44 31.61
C PHE A 239 15.62 -7.83 31.77
N GLN A 240 15.41 -8.50 32.90
CA GLN A 240 15.98 -9.82 33.20
C GLN A 240 15.04 -10.99 32.86
N GLN A 241 13.86 -10.71 32.30
CA GLN A 241 12.83 -11.70 31.92
C GLN A 241 12.91 -12.08 30.43
#